data_AF-A0A8J8PU25-F1
#
_entry.id   AF-A0A8J8PU25-F1
#
_cell.length_a   1.000
_cell.length_b   1.000
_cell.length_c   1.000
_cell.angle_alpha   90.00
_cell.angle_beta   90.00
_cell.angle_gamma   90.00
#
_symmetry.space_group_name_H-M   'P 1'
#
loop_
_entity.id
_entity.type
_entity.pdbx_description
1 polymer ?
#
loop_
_entity_poly.entity_id
_entity_poly.type
_entity_poly.pdbx_seq_one_letter_code
_entity_poly.pdbx_strand_id
1 'polypeptide(L)'
;MNIIDFWLKAKVIIDNLVEKFLTENKEWELLDISKYILKDGKRYRGTLSMFFTQALGGEIESSYGGALAIEILHSASLALDDIVDLDITRRGDKAAWVVYGNRKVIFITNYLIPTALRIIQTSYGDDALNISIELWKDTAVGALKDIYNSNNYIETIELKTGSLFKLSTVLAAYASKRSNFKNEMLLIGKYLGIIYQVIDDFIDYKVKKIDEIEGSARQLLKYYKEGNLEGYVKSVYLEYKSKYEKTVNQIPFLEEYVDDIRGLPDFLSSGLLKEAGIDKI
;
A
#
# COMPACT_ATOMS: atom_id res chain seq x y z
N MET A 1 -13.45 10.05 -15.41
CA MET A 1 -12.53 9.16 -16.15
C MET A 1 -12.91 7.72 -15.78
N ASN A 2 -12.23 6.66 -16.26
CA ASN A 2 -12.43 5.32 -15.68
C ASN A 2 -11.19 4.97 -14.85
N ILE A 3 -11.36 4.81 -13.55
CA ILE A 3 -10.28 4.47 -12.61
C ILE A 3 -9.51 3.19 -12.98
N ILE A 4 -10.18 2.21 -13.61
CA ILE A 4 -9.53 0.97 -14.08
C ILE A 4 -8.58 1.28 -15.22
N ASP A 5 -9.01 2.10 -16.19
CA ASP A 5 -8.18 2.48 -17.33
C ASP A 5 -6.98 3.32 -16.89
N PHE A 6 -7.18 4.19 -15.90
CA PHE A 6 -6.10 4.93 -15.27
C PHE A 6 -5.07 3.96 -14.64
N TRP A 7 -5.55 3.01 -13.84
CA TRP A 7 -4.72 2.04 -13.16
C TRP A 7 -3.89 1.19 -14.14
N LEU A 8 -4.51 0.70 -15.22
CA LEU A 8 -3.80 -0.09 -16.24
C LEU A 8 -2.67 0.72 -16.89
N LYS A 9 -2.90 2.00 -17.20
CA LYS A 9 -1.86 2.89 -17.74
C LYS A 9 -0.77 3.19 -16.72
N ALA A 10 -1.15 3.55 -15.50
CA ALA A 10 -0.22 3.83 -14.41
C ALA A 10 0.68 2.64 -14.09
N LYS A 11 0.12 1.42 -14.08
CA LYS A 11 0.90 0.19 -13.90
C LYS A 11 2.00 0.04 -14.93
N VAL A 12 1.69 0.23 -16.22
CA VAL A 12 2.70 0.16 -17.30
C VAL A 12 3.80 1.19 -17.11
N ILE A 13 3.43 2.43 -16.75
CA ILE A 13 4.41 3.49 -16.46
C ILE A 13 5.31 3.08 -15.30
N ILE A 14 4.74 2.59 -14.20
CA ILE A 14 5.49 2.16 -13.02
C ILE A 14 6.41 0.99 -13.33
N ASP A 15 5.96 0.00 -14.10
CA ASP A 15 6.80 -1.14 -14.49
C ASP A 15 7.99 -0.67 -15.35
N ASN A 16 7.79 0.31 -16.25
CA ASN A 16 8.88 0.93 -17.01
C ASN A 16 9.84 1.74 -16.11
N LEU A 17 9.33 2.45 -15.10
CA LEU A 17 10.15 3.18 -14.12
C LEU A 17 11.01 2.21 -13.30
N VAL A 18 10.44 1.07 -12.91
CA VAL A 18 11.17 -0.01 -12.25
C VAL A 18 12.24 -0.54 -13.19
N GLU A 19 11.93 -0.91 -14.43
CA GLU A 19 12.93 -1.40 -15.39
C GLU A 19 14.08 -0.40 -15.61
N LYS A 20 13.76 0.90 -15.74
CA LYS A 20 14.75 1.96 -15.87
C LYS A 20 15.64 2.06 -14.62
N PHE A 21 15.02 2.13 -13.43
CA PHE A 21 15.75 2.08 -12.16
C PHE A 21 16.64 0.84 -12.09
N LEU A 22 16.15 -0.28 -12.62
CA LEU A 22 16.87 -1.52 -12.59
C LEU A 22 18.07 -1.55 -13.56
N THR A 23 18.02 -0.82 -14.67
CA THR A 23 19.06 -0.88 -15.71
C THR A 23 20.16 0.18 -15.56
N GLU A 24 19.84 1.32 -14.94
CA GLU A 24 20.76 2.47 -14.84
C GLU A 24 21.79 2.35 -13.71
N ASN A 25 21.54 1.46 -12.76
CA ASN A 25 22.37 1.33 -11.58
C ASN A 25 23.42 0.21 -11.88
N LYS A 26 24.70 0.38 -11.48
CA LYS A 26 25.84 -0.43 -11.99
C LYS A 26 26.31 -1.55 -11.06
N GLU A 27 25.90 -1.53 -9.79
CA GLU A 27 26.21 -2.52 -8.74
C GLU A 27 25.49 -3.90 -8.92
N TRP A 28 25.08 -4.25 -10.14
CA TRP A 28 23.96 -5.17 -10.41
C TRP A 28 24.26 -6.65 -10.52
N GLU A 29 25.51 -7.07 -10.33
CA GLU A 29 25.82 -8.48 -10.07
C GLU A 29 25.12 -9.01 -8.80
N LEU A 30 24.62 -8.12 -7.93
CA LEU A 30 23.83 -8.43 -6.72
C LEU A 30 22.30 -8.35 -6.93
N LEU A 31 21.83 -7.96 -8.13
CA LEU A 31 20.49 -7.40 -8.32
C LEU A 31 19.48 -8.29 -9.06
N ASP A 32 19.84 -9.53 -9.37
CA ASP A 32 18.84 -10.58 -9.70
C ASP A 32 17.77 -10.68 -8.61
N ILE A 33 18.16 -10.48 -7.34
CA ILE A 33 17.23 -10.49 -6.21
C ILE A 33 16.30 -9.27 -6.24
N SER A 34 16.80 -8.08 -6.53
CA SER A 34 15.93 -6.89 -6.65
C SER A 34 15.00 -6.99 -7.84
N LYS A 35 15.48 -7.50 -8.99
CA LYS A 35 14.60 -7.82 -10.12
C LYS A 35 13.51 -8.78 -9.67
N TYR A 36 13.87 -9.83 -8.94
CA TYR A 36 12.92 -10.83 -8.45
C TYR A 36 11.89 -10.25 -7.47
N ILE A 37 12.32 -9.44 -6.51
CA ILE A 37 11.44 -8.82 -5.51
C ILE A 37 10.54 -7.77 -6.14
N LEU A 38 11.07 -6.96 -7.06
CA LEU A 38 10.33 -5.87 -7.71
C LEU A 38 9.50 -6.36 -8.91
N LYS A 39 9.67 -7.61 -9.35
CA LYS A 39 8.90 -8.21 -10.44
C LYS A 39 7.43 -8.32 -10.06
N ASP A 40 6.58 -8.13 -11.06
CA ASP A 40 5.13 -8.28 -10.97
C ASP A 40 4.48 -7.35 -9.94
N GLY A 41 3.17 -7.45 -9.81
CA GLY A 41 2.39 -6.68 -8.83
C GLY A 41 1.46 -5.69 -9.47
N LYS A 42 0.39 -5.39 -8.73
CA LYS A 42 -0.71 -4.57 -9.23
C LYS A 42 -0.38 -3.08 -9.19
N ARG A 43 0.64 -2.66 -8.46
CA ARG A 43 1.07 -1.26 -8.37
C ARG A 43 -0.01 -0.30 -7.87
N TYR A 44 -0.93 -0.77 -7.02
CA TYR A 44 -2.07 0.02 -6.57
C TYR A 44 -1.62 1.28 -5.82
N ARG A 45 -0.61 1.17 -4.96
CA ARG A 45 -0.15 2.29 -4.12
C ARG A 45 0.56 3.35 -4.95
N GLY A 46 1.46 2.94 -5.85
CA GLY A 46 2.07 3.86 -6.82
C GLY A 46 1.02 4.53 -7.71
N THR A 47 0.03 3.78 -8.19
CA THR A 47 -1.09 4.30 -8.99
C THR A 47 -1.90 5.35 -8.22
N LEU A 48 -2.21 5.12 -6.94
CA LEU A 48 -2.90 6.10 -6.10
C LEU A 48 -2.11 7.40 -6.00
N SER A 49 -0.78 7.31 -5.90
CA SER A 49 0.09 8.50 -5.89
C SER A 49 -0.06 9.29 -7.19
N MET A 50 0.05 8.62 -8.34
CA MET A 50 -0.12 9.25 -9.66
C MET A 50 -1.52 9.84 -9.84
N PHE A 51 -2.56 9.09 -9.43
CA PHE A 51 -3.96 9.50 -9.53
C PHE A 51 -4.23 10.78 -8.75
N PHE A 52 -3.84 10.80 -7.46
CA PHE A 52 -4.04 11.99 -6.64
C PHE A 52 -3.17 13.16 -7.08
N THR A 53 -2.00 12.94 -7.68
CA THR A 53 -1.21 14.04 -8.27
C THR A 53 -1.99 14.74 -9.37
N GLN A 54 -2.57 13.99 -10.31
CA GLN A 54 -3.37 14.58 -11.39
C GLN A 54 -4.68 15.18 -10.87
N ALA A 55 -5.36 14.51 -9.94
CA ALA A 55 -6.58 15.03 -9.32
C ALA A 55 -6.38 16.36 -8.60
N LEU A 56 -5.18 16.62 -8.06
CA LEU A 56 -4.79 17.89 -7.44
C LEU A 56 -4.31 18.95 -8.47
N GLY A 57 -4.30 18.61 -9.76
CA GLY A 57 -3.86 19.47 -10.85
C GLY A 57 -2.35 19.48 -11.10
N GLY A 58 -1.63 18.46 -10.62
CA GLY A 58 -0.22 18.24 -10.93
C GLY A 58 0.00 17.47 -12.24
N GLU A 59 1.17 17.65 -12.84
CA GLU A 59 1.63 16.85 -13.98
C GLU A 59 1.87 15.40 -13.53
N ILE A 60 1.54 14.42 -14.37
CA ILE A 60 1.70 13.01 -14.00
C ILE A 60 3.18 12.65 -13.80
N GLU A 61 4.08 13.22 -14.59
CA GLU A 61 5.53 12.99 -14.54
C GLU A 61 6.14 13.39 -13.20
N SER A 62 5.57 14.40 -12.52
CA SER A 62 6.08 14.82 -11.21
C SER A 62 5.82 13.75 -10.13
N SER A 63 4.89 12.83 -10.35
CA SER A 63 4.61 11.72 -9.42
C SER A 63 5.55 10.53 -9.58
N TYR A 64 6.32 10.44 -10.67
CA TYR A 64 7.08 9.24 -11.04
C TYR A 64 8.09 8.81 -9.97
N GLY A 65 8.84 9.76 -9.40
CA GLY A 65 9.81 9.47 -8.34
C GLY A 65 9.13 8.89 -7.09
N GLY A 66 7.99 9.45 -6.70
CA GLY A 66 7.19 8.95 -5.59
C GLY A 66 6.60 7.57 -5.86
N ALA A 67 5.95 7.40 -7.02
CA ALA A 67 5.34 6.14 -7.42
C ALA A 67 6.36 4.98 -7.44
N LEU A 68 7.55 5.22 -7.98
CA LEU A 68 8.67 4.27 -7.95
C LEU A 68 9.09 3.94 -6.51
N ALA A 69 9.35 4.96 -5.69
CA ALA A 69 9.80 4.77 -4.31
C ALA A 69 8.78 4.00 -3.46
N ILE A 70 7.48 4.30 -3.61
CA ILE A 70 6.38 3.61 -2.93
C ILE A 70 6.38 2.12 -3.28
N GLU A 71 6.53 1.77 -4.55
CA GLU A 71 6.49 0.36 -4.98
C GLU A 71 7.78 -0.39 -4.62
N ILE A 72 8.92 0.30 -4.53
CA ILE A 72 10.14 -0.27 -3.94
C ILE A 72 9.90 -0.61 -2.46
N LEU A 73 9.37 0.33 -1.67
CA LEU A 73 9.08 0.11 -0.25
C LEU A 73 8.05 -1.01 -0.06
N HIS A 74 7.00 -1.03 -0.87
CA HIS A 74 5.97 -2.08 -0.82
C HIS A 74 6.55 -3.46 -1.12
N SER A 75 7.33 -3.58 -2.19
CA SER A 75 7.89 -4.88 -2.59
C SER A 75 8.93 -5.36 -1.57
N ALA A 76 9.72 -4.44 -1.00
CA ALA A 76 10.66 -4.76 0.06
C ALA A 76 9.94 -5.25 1.34
N SER A 77 8.81 -4.64 1.72
CA SER A 77 8.04 -5.10 2.89
C SER A 77 7.47 -6.50 2.67
N LEU A 78 6.89 -6.79 1.50
CA LEU A 78 6.34 -8.11 1.18
C LEU A 78 7.40 -9.22 1.24
N ALA A 79 8.62 -8.94 0.75
CA ALA A 79 9.71 -9.91 0.81
C ALA A 79 10.19 -10.19 2.25
N LEU A 80 10.02 -9.24 3.17
CA LEU A 80 10.28 -9.43 4.60
C LEU A 80 9.13 -10.18 5.27
N ASP A 81 7.88 -9.85 4.94
CA ASP A 81 6.70 -10.56 5.44
C ASP A 81 6.77 -12.06 5.08
N ASP A 82 7.17 -12.39 3.83
CA ASP A 82 7.37 -13.78 3.40
C ASP A 82 8.36 -14.55 4.30
N ILE A 83 9.36 -13.87 4.87
CA ILE A 83 10.33 -14.49 5.80
C ILE A 83 9.73 -14.65 7.18
N VAL A 84 8.97 -13.67 7.66
CA VAL A 84 8.35 -13.67 9.00
C VAL A 84 7.27 -14.75 9.08
N ASP A 85 6.42 -14.82 8.07
CA ASP A 85 5.28 -15.75 8.00
C ASP A 85 5.69 -17.13 7.44
N LEU A 86 6.97 -17.28 7.02
CA LEU A 86 7.52 -18.48 6.39
C LEU A 86 6.77 -18.91 5.12
N ASP A 87 6.13 -17.97 4.43
CA ASP A 87 5.44 -18.19 3.17
C ASP A 87 6.44 -18.58 2.08
N ILE A 88 6.24 -19.76 1.50
CA ILE A 88 7.13 -20.28 0.44
C ILE A 88 6.73 -19.83 -0.97
N THR A 89 5.59 -19.17 -1.11
CA THR A 89 5.04 -18.71 -2.40
C THR A 89 4.60 -17.25 -2.34
N ARG A 90 4.89 -16.49 -3.40
CA ARG A 90 4.45 -15.11 -3.59
C ARG A 90 3.98 -14.94 -5.03
N ARG A 91 2.71 -14.54 -5.22
CA ARG A 91 2.10 -14.29 -6.54
C ARG A 91 2.22 -15.46 -7.54
N GLY A 92 2.13 -16.69 -7.04
CA GLY A 92 2.22 -17.92 -7.84
C GLY A 92 3.66 -18.38 -8.13
N ASP A 93 4.68 -17.59 -7.77
CA ASP A 93 6.10 -17.96 -7.84
C ASP A 93 6.64 -18.31 -6.44
N LYS A 94 7.86 -18.86 -6.37
CA LYS A 94 8.56 -19.09 -5.08
C LYS A 94 8.84 -17.76 -4.38
N ALA A 95 8.68 -17.71 -3.06
CA ALA A 95 9.08 -16.53 -2.29
C ALA A 95 10.59 -16.26 -2.42
N ALA A 96 11.00 -14.99 -2.33
CA ALA A 96 12.39 -14.59 -2.58
C ALA A 96 13.39 -15.30 -1.65
N TRP A 97 13.01 -15.52 -0.39
CA TRP A 97 13.86 -16.17 0.60
C TRP A 97 14.08 -17.66 0.32
N VAL A 98 13.13 -18.32 -0.35
CA VAL A 98 13.27 -19.71 -0.81
C VAL A 98 14.32 -19.83 -1.91
N VAL A 99 14.42 -18.82 -2.77
CA VAL A 99 15.35 -18.81 -3.91
C VAL A 99 16.76 -18.38 -3.49
N TYR A 100 16.86 -17.31 -2.69
CA TYR A 100 18.13 -16.65 -2.41
C TYR A 100 18.61 -16.76 -0.95
N GLY A 101 17.77 -17.29 -0.07
CA GLY A 101 18.01 -17.38 1.37
C GLY A 101 17.73 -16.08 2.13
N ASN A 102 17.31 -16.22 3.39
CA ASN A 102 16.94 -15.11 4.28
C ASN A 102 18.00 -13.99 4.31
N ARG A 103 19.28 -14.38 4.43
CA ARG A 103 20.39 -13.42 4.55
C ARG A 103 20.44 -12.45 3.37
N LYS A 104 20.34 -12.93 2.14
CA LYS A 104 20.45 -12.07 0.96
C LYS A 104 19.23 -11.16 0.81
N VAL A 105 18.03 -11.68 1.09
CA VAL A 105 16.79 -10.91 1.03
C VAL A 105 16.79 -9.79 2.07
N ILE A 106 17.23 -10.05 3.31
CA ILE A 106 17.31 -9.00 4.34
C ILE A 106 18.30 -7.89 3.96
N PHE A 107 19.47 -8.24 3.40
CA PHE A 107 20.44 -7.22 3.00
C PHE A 107 19.96 -6.40 1.80
N ILE A 108 19.26 -7.01 0.84
CA ILE A 108 18.75 -6.26 -0.31
C ILE A 108 17.61 -5.32 0.09
N THR A 109 16.74 -5.71 1.02
CA THR A 109 15.70 -4.81 1.53
C THR A 109 16.29 -3.65 2.33
N ASN A 110 17.35 -3.90 3.12
CA ASN A 110 18.11 -2.87 3.82
C ASN A 110 18.83 -1.88 2.90
N TYR A 111 19.02 -2.23 1.62
CA TYR A 111 19.52 -1.33 0.57
C TYR A 111 18.38 -0.59 -0.15
N LEU A 112 17.31 -1.32 -0.52
CA LEU A 112 16.17 -0.77 -1.26
C LEU A 112 15.45 0.33 -0.48
N ILE A 113 15.33 0.19 0.84
CA ILE A 113 14.61 1.16 1.66
C ILE A 113 15.32 2.53 1.71
N PRO A 114 16.61 2.65 2.07
CA PRO A 114 17.34 3.92 1.97
C PRO A 114 17.36 4.50 0.54
N THR A 115 17.39 3.63 -0.47
CA THR A 115 17.34 4.05 -1.88
C THR A 115 16.00 4.72 -2.21
N ALA A 116 14.88 4.14 -1.80
CA ALA A 116 13.56 4.74 -1.96
C ALA A 116 13.45 6.08 -1.22
N LEU A 117 13.97 6.17 0.01
CA LEU A 117 14.01 7.42 0.77
C LEU A 117 14.85 8.51 0.06
N ARG A 118 15.98 8.14 -0.54
CA ARG A 118 16.78 9.06 -1.36
C ARG A 118 16.01 9.54 -2.58
N ILE A 119 15.28 8.67 -3.27
CA ILE A 119 14.45 9.04 -4.43
C ILE A 119 13.38 10.06 -4.01
N ILE A 120 12.70 9.83 -2.89
CA ILE A 120 11.70 10.74 -2.33
C ILE A 120 12.32 12.10 -2.03
N GLN A 121 13.42 12.13 -1.28
CA GLN A 121 14.09 13.38 -0.91
C GLN A 121 14.55 14.18 -2.13
N THR A 122 15.13 13.49 -3.12
CA THR A 122 15.62 14.12 -4.36
C THR A 122 14.47 14.71 -5.17
N SER A 123 13.30 14.06 -5.16
CA SER A 123 12.14 14.48 -5.95
C SER A 123 11.34 15.60 -5.27
N TYR A 124 11.24 15.58 -3.93
CA TYR A 124 10.23 16.35 -3.19
C TYR A 124 10.78 17.15 -1.99
N GLY A 125 12.07 17.01 -1.66
CA GLY A 125 12.72 17.73 -0.56
C GLY A 125 12.60 17.06 0.81
N ASP A 126 13.17 17.73 1.82
CA ASP A 126 13.42 17.14 3.14
C ASP A 126 12.15 16.94 3.99
N ASP A 127 11.12 17.78 3.83
CA ASP A 127 9.83 17.59 4.53
C ASP A 127 9.17 16.27 4.11
N ALA A 128 9.19 15.96 2.80
CA ALA A 128 8.69 14.69 2.29
C ALA A 128 9.53 13.50 2.79
N LEU A 129 10.86 13.64 2.86
CA LEU A 129 11.73 12.63 3.45
C LEU A 129 11.38 12.36 4.92
N ASN A 130 11.26 13.41 5.74
CA ASN A 130 11.00 13.27 7.17
C ASN A 130 9.65 12.57 7.43
N ILE A 131 8.60 12.94 6.69
CA ILE A 131 7.31 12.23 6.76
C ILE A 131 7.45 10.77 6.34
N SER A 132 8.26 10.48 5.31
CA SER A 132 8.48 9.11 4.85
C SER A 132 9.21 8.26 5.90
N ILE A 133 10.18 8.82 6.61
CA ILE A 133 10.88 8.15 7.72
C ILE A 133 9.91 7.86 8.86
N GLU A 134 9.07 8.82 9.24
CA GLU A 134 8.06 8.63 10.29
C GLU A 134 7.05 7.53 9.92
N LEU A 135 6.56 7.52 8.68
CA LEU A 135 5.64 6.48 8.21
C LEU A 135 6.32 5.10 8.08
N TRP A 136 7.61 5.04 7.75
CA TRP A 136 8.35 3.78 7.75
C TRP A 136 8.56 3.25 9.16
N LYS A 137 8.85 4.12 10.13
CA LYS A 137 8.88 3.77 11.56
C LYS A 137 7.51 3.25 12.02
N ASP A 138 6.41 3.91 11.66
CA ASP A 138 5.05 3.45 11.95
C ASP A 138 4.79 2.06 11.36
N THR A 139 5.25 1.81 10.13
CA THR A 139 5.16 0.48 9.48
C THR A 139 5.85 -0.59 10.32
N ALA A 140 7.07 -0.32 10.80
CA ALA A 140 7.81 -1.25 11.65
C ALA A 140 7.10 -1.49 13.01
N VAL A 141 6.55 -0.43 13.63
CA VAL A 141 5.75 -0.57 14.86
C VAL A 141 4.50 -1.40 14.60
N GLY A 142 3.83 -1.20 13.46
CA GLY A 142 2.68 -1.98 13.02
C GLY A 142 3.01 -3.47 12.88
N ALA A 143 4.12 -3.81 12.21
CA ALA A 143 4.59 -5.19 12.08
C ALA A 143 4.88 -5.84 13.44
N LEU A 144 5.48 -5.11 14.38
CA LEU A 144 5.67 -5.61 15.74
C LEU A 144 4.34 -5.86 16.47
N LYS A 145 3.38 -4.93 16.37
CA LYS A 145 2.05 -5.09 16.97
C LYS A 145 1.28 -6.28 16.40
N ASP A 146 1.48 -6.55 15.11
CA ASP A 146 0.92 -7.69 14.39
C ASP A 146 1.44 -9.02 14.96
N ILE A 147 2.77 -9.12 15.13
CA ILE A 147 3.43 -10.30 15.72
C ILE A 147 3.00 -10.52 17.17
N TYR A 148 2.96 -9.46 17.98
CA TYR A 148 2.63 -9.55 19.41
C TYR A 148 1.12 -9.56 19.69
N ASN A 149 0.28 -9.58 18.65
CA ASN A 149 -1.18 -9.60 18.75
C ASN A 149 -1.74 -8.52 19.70
N SER A 150 -1.37 -7.27 19.42
CA SER A 150 -1.90 -6.06 20.10
C SER A 150 -3.43 -6.12 20.25
N ASN A 151 -3.98 -5.61 21.36
CA ASN A 151 -5.43 -5.57 21.59
C ASN A 151 -6.18 -4.52 20.72
N ASN A 152 -5.47 -3.75 19.89
CA ASN A 152 -6.06 -2.69 19.07
C ASN A 152 -5.90 -2.99 17.57
N TYR A 153 -6.90 -3.65 16.99
CA TYR A 153 -6.92 -4.08 15.59
C TYR A 153 -6.76 -2.91 14.62
N ILE A 154 -7.60 -1.88 14.76
CA ILE A 154 -7.62 -0.72 13.88
C ILE A 154 -6.28 0.00 13.86
N GLU A 155 -5.67 0.21 15.03
CA GLU A 155 -4.36 0.84 15.12
C GLU A 155 -3.26 -0.04 14.52
N THR A 156 -3.36 -1.37 14.69
CA THR A 156 -2.39 -2.31 14.12
C THR A 156 -2.40 -2.25 12.59
N ILE A 157 -3.58 -2.33 11.96
CA ILE A 157 -3.70 -2.27 10.49
C ILE A 157 -3.42 -0.86 9.93
N GLU A 158 -3.73 0.19 10.68
CA GLU A 158 -3.35 1.57 10.33
C GLU A 158 -1.83 1.70 10.23
N LEU A 159 -1.10 1.16 11.21
CA LEU A 159 0.35 1.25 11.27
C LEU A 159 1.01 0.31 10.25
N LYS A 160 0.63 -0.98 10.21
CA LYS A 160 1.26 -1.99 9.33
C LYS A 160 0.98 -1.71 7.85
N THR A 161 -0.29 -1.52 7.49
CA THR A 161 -0.71 -1.40 6.09
C THR A 161 -1.00 0.06 5.72
N GLY A 162 -1.69 0.79 6.59
CA GLY A 162 -2.14 2.16 6.33
C GLY A 162 -0.99 3.15 6.13
N SER A 163 0.16 2.96 6.77
CA SER A 163 1.32 3.86 6.66
C SER A 163 1.82 4.02 5.23
N LEU A 164 1.83 2.95 4.42
CA LEU A 164 2.26 3.05 3.03
C LEU A 164 1.18 3.64 2.12
N PHE A 165 -0.11 3.52 2.48
CA PHE A 165 -1.18 4.27 1.82
C PHE A 165 -1.11 5.76 2.15
N LYS A 166 -0.85 6.13 3.42
CA LYS A 166 -0.55 7.51 3.85
C LYS A 166 0.61 8.09 3.04
N LEU A 167 1.68 7.31 2.83
CA LEU A 167 2.81 7.74 2.01
C LEU A 167 2.37 8.00 0.57
N SER A 168 1.57 7.09 0.00
CA SER A 168 1.10 7.19 -1.39
C SER A 168 0.34 8.48 -1.66
N THR A 169 -0.59 8.81 -0.77
CA THR A 169 -1.45 9.99 -0.89
C THR A 169 -0.72 11.28 -0.52
N VAL A 170 0.11 11.28 0.53
CA VAL A 170 0.83 12.50 0.95
C VAL A 170 1.89 12.92 -0.07
N LEU A 171 2.59 11.98 -0.71
CA LEU A 171 3.56 12.30 -1.76
C LEU A 171 2.89 12.95 -2.98
N ALA A 172 1.61 12.64 -3.24
CA ALA A 172 0.85 13.29 -4.29
C ALA A 172 0.64 14.79 -4.04
N ALA A 173 0.56 15.23 -2.77
CA ALA A 173 0.49 16.64 -2.40
C ALA A 173 1.79 17.39 -2.75
N TYR A 174 2.95 16.76 -2.54
CA TYR A 174 4.23 17.33 -2.93
C TYR A 174 4.40 17.35 -4.45
N ALA A 175 4.10 16.24 -5.12
CA ALA A 175 4.21 16.11 -6.57
C ALA A 175 3.31 17.11 -7.32
N SER A 176 2.11 17.39 -6.81
CA SER A 176 1.18 18.37 -7.37
C SER A 176 1.44 19.82 -6.94
N LYS A 177 2.48 20.07 -6.12
CA LYS A 177 2.78 21.39 -5.52
C LYS A 177 1.62 21.95 -4.68
N ARG A 178 0.87 21.07 -4.02
CA ARG A 178 -0.27 21.35 -3.14
C ARG A 178 0.00 20.83 -1.72
N SER A 179 1.22 20.99 -1.23
CA SER A 179 1.64 20.50 0.10
C SER A 179 0.87 21.13 1.28
N ASN A 180 0.12 22.21 1.04
CA ASN A 180 -0.83 22.76 1.99
C ASN A 180 -1.95 21.78 2.39
N PHE A 181 -2.23 20.76 1.55
CA PHE A 181 -3.21 19.69 1.85
C PHE A 181 -2.55 18.41 2.41
N LYS A 182 -1.30 18.46 2.88
CA LYS A 182 -0.58 17.25 3.32
C LYS A 182 -1.30 16.48 4.42
N ASN A 183 -1.96 17.18 5.35
CA ASN A 183 -2.65 16.55 6.47
C ASN A 183 -3.91 15.82 6.01
N GLU A 184 -4.69 16.42 5.12
CA GLU A 184 -5.89 15.84 4.53
C GLU A 184 -5.51 14.64 3.64
N MET A 185 -4.41 14.73 2.89
CA MET A 185 -3.90 13.62 2.11
C MET A 185 -3.41 12.45 2.98
N LEU A 186 -2.78 12.72 4.14
CA LEU A 186 -2.46 11.68 5.13
C LEU A 186 -3.73 10.99 5.65
N LEU A 187 -4.79 11.76 5.95
CA LEU A 187 -6.07 11.20 6.38
C LEU A 187 -6.73 10.34 5.29
N ILE A 188 -6.72 10.78 4.03
CA ILE A 188 -7.20 9.99 2.90
C ILE A 188 -6.47 8.65 2.81
N GLY A 189 -5.13 8.66 2.86
CA GLY A 189 -4.34 7.43 2.83
C GLY A 189 -4.59 6.52 4.04
N LYS A 190 -4.75 7.10 5.24
CA LYS A 190 -5.14 6.36 6.44
C LYS A 190 -6.45 5.59 6.22
N TYR A 191 -7.49 6.26 5.73
CA TYR A 191 -8.81 5.67 5.58
C TYR A 191 -8.83 4.60 4.48
N LEU A 192 -8.20 4.88 3.33
CA LEU A 192 -8.09 3.88 2.25
C LEU A 192 -7.31 2.65 2.72
N GLY A 193 -6.22 2.83 3.49
CA GLY A 193 -5.42 1.71 3.99
C GLY A 193 -6.15 0.86 5.03
N ILE A 194 -6.91 1.47 5.94
CA ILE A 194 -7.75 0.74 6.90
C ILE A 194 -8.85 -0.04 6.18
N ILE A 195 -9.54 0.61 5.22
CA ILE A 195 -10.55 -0.03 4.38
C ILE A 195 -9.94 -1.21 3.63
N TYR A 196 -8.77 -1.04 3.02
CA TYR A 196 -8.10 -2.11 2.29
C TYR A 196 -7.83 -3.32 3.21
N GLN A 197 -7.21 -3.11 4.38
CA GLN A 197 -6.80 -4.22 5.23
C GLN A 197 -7.96 -4.94 5.93
N VAL A 198 -9.02 -4.21 6.31
CA VAL A 198 -10.18 -4.88 6.95
C VAL A 198 -10.93 -5.79 5.96
N ILE A 199 -10.95 -5.44 4.68
CA ILE A 199 -11.54 -6.25 3.62
C ILE A 199 -10.64 -7.44 3.28
N ASP A 200 -9.33 -7.23 3.22
CA ASP A 200 -8.31 -8.27 3.01
C ASP A 200 -8.38 -9.34 4.14
N ASP A 201 -8.40 -8.91 5.40
CA ASP A 201 -8.54 -9.81 6.55
C ASP A 201 -9.90 -10.53 6.57
N PHE A 202 -10.98 -9.89 6.08
CA PHE A 202 -12.28 -10.55 5.93
C PHE A 202 -12.23 -11.67 4.89
N ILE A 203 -11.58 -11.43 3.76
CA ILE A 203 -11.41 -12.41 2.68
C ILE A 203 -10.66 -13.63 3.20
N ASP A 204 -9.63 -13.43 4.03
CA ASP A 204 -8.89 -14.52 4.65
C ASP A 204 -9.81 -15.51 5.39
N TYR A 205 -10.80 -15.05 6.16
CA TYR A 205 -11.78 -15.92 6.82
C TYR A 205 -12.76 -16.63 5.86
N LYS A 206 -12.86 -16.19 4.61
CA LYS A 206 -13.73 -16.79 3.59
C LYS A 206 -12.99 -17.81 2.72
N VAL A 207 -11.69 -17.65 2.54
CA VAL A 207 -10.90 -18.47 1.60
C VAL A 207 -9.83 -19.35 2.25
N LYS A 208 -9.42 -19.06 3.49
CA LYS A 208 -8.44 -19.85 4.25
C LYS A 208 -9.12 -20.65 5.36
N LYS A 209 -8.45 -21.69 5.85
CA LYS A 209 -8.89 -22.38 7.07
C LYS A 209 -8.55 -21.55 8.29
N ILE A 210 -9.31 -21.74 9.38
CA ILE A 210 -9.17 -20.94 10.61
C ILE A 210 -7.77 -21.09 11.25
N ASP A 211 -7.18 -22.27 11.17
CA ASP A 211 -5.83 -22.57 11.68
C ASP A 211 -4.71 -21.91 10.85
N GLU A 212 -5.02 -21.55 9.60
CA GLU A 212 -4.12 -20.84 8.68
C GLU A 212 -4.28 -19.30 8.75
N ILE A 213 -5.20 -18.79 9.58
CA ILE A 213 -5.36 -17.33 9.77
C ILE A 213 -4.24 -16.82 10.67
N GLU A 214 -3.51 -15.81 10.22
CA GLU A 214 -2.35 -15.22 10.91
C GLU A 214 -2.42 -13.68 10.98
N GLY A 215 -1.42 -13.05 11.59
CA GLY A 215 -1.32 -11.59 11.71
C GLY A 215 -2.57 -10.91 12.32
N SER A 216 -2.88 -9.71 11.81
CA SER A 216 -3.99 -8.86 12.27
C SER A 216 -5.35 -9.54 12.15
N ALA A 217 -5.54 -10.41 11.15
CA ALA A 217 -6.77 -11.14 10.94
C ALA A 217 -7.14 -12.02 12.16
N ARG A 218 -6.16 -12.54 12.92
CA ARG A 218 -6.45 -13.29 14.17
C ARG A 218 -7.21 -12.47 15.20
N GLN A 219 -7.05 -11.15 15.23
CA GLN A 219 -7.78 -10.27 16.17
C GLN A 219 -9.29 -10.22 15.89
N LEU A 220 -9.71 -10.62 14.68
CA LEU A 220 -11.12 -10.71 14.28
C LEU A 220 -11.78 -12.05 14.67
N LEU A 221 -11.02 -13.01 15.22
CA LEU A 221 -11.50 -14.36 15.52
C LEU A 221 -12.71 -14.36 16.46
N LYS A 222 -12.79 -13.39 17.38
CA LYS A 222 -13.93 -13.24 18.29
C LYS A 222 -15.24 -12.98 17.51
N TYR A 223 -15.21 -12.07 16.52
CA TYR A 223 -16.38 -11.75 15.71
C TYR A 223 -16.77 -12.91 14.79
N TYR A 224 -15.77 -13.63 14.27
CA TYR A 224 -16.01 -14.85 13.50
C TYR A 224 -16.72 -15.92 14.33
N LYS A 225 -16.23 -16.22 15.53
CA LYS A 225 -16.83 -17.22 16.45
C LYS A 225 -18.24 -16.85 16.89
N GLU A 226 -18.54 -15.56 17.01
CA GLU A 226 -19.86 -15.03 17.35
C GLU A 226 -20.80 -14.95 16.13
N GLY A 227 -20.34 -15.29 14.92
CA GLY A 227 -21.14 -15.18 13.69
C GLY A 227 -21.39 -13.74 13.22
N ASN A 228 -20.62 -12.76 13.73
CA ASN A 228 -20.80 -11.33 13.47
C ASN A 228 -19.60 -10.67 12.76
N LEU A 229 -18.73 -11.46 12.12
CA LEU A 229 -17.56 -10.93 11.40
C LEU A 229 -17.98 -9.95 10.30
N GLU A 230 -18.97 -10.32 9.48
CA GLU A 230 -19.45 -9.48 8.38
C GLU A 230 -20.05 -8.17 8.89
N GLY A 231 -20.84 -8.22 9.98
CA GLY A 231 -21.42 -7.03 10.61
C GLY A 231 -20.35 -6.07 11.16
N TYR A 232 -19.29 -6.61 11.77
CA TYR A 232 -18.14 -5.82 12.21
C TYR A 232 -17.39 -5.19 11.02
N VAL A 233 -17.06 -5.96 9.99
CA VAL A 233 -16.34 -5.46 8.81
C VAL A 233 -17.14 -4.38 8.09
N LYS A 234 -18.46 -4.56 7.93
CA LYS A 234 -19.38 -3.55 7.38
C LYS A 234 -19.37 -2.26 8.19
N SER A 235 -19.41 -2.35 9.52
CA SER A 235 -19.43 -1.15 10.37
C SER A 235 -18.12 -0.36 10.26
N VAL A 236 -16.98 -1.05 10.27
CA VAL A 236 -15.65 -0.44 10.03
C VAL A 236 -15.60 0.20 8.65
N TYR A 237 -16.01 -0.51 7.59
CA TYR A 237 -16.04 0.02 6.24
C TYR A 237 -16.84 1.32 6.14
N LEU A 238 -18.07 1.34 6.64
CA LEU A 238 -18.96 2.50 6.60
C LEU A 238 -18.43 3.68 7.41
N GLU A 239 -17.84 3.42 8.59
CA GLU A 239 -17.22 4.45 9.42
C GLU A 239 -16.09 5.16 8.67
N TYR A 240 -15.15 4.39 8.12
CA TYR A 240 -13.98 4.94 7.44
C TYR A 240 -14.31 5.53 6.06
N LYS A 241 -15.32 4.98 5.35
CA LYS A 241 -15.85 5.59 4.13
C LYS A 241 -16.47 6.96 4.41
N SER A 242 -17.26 7.08 5.49
CA SER A 242 -17.84 8.39 5.86
C SER A 242 -16.77 9.42 6.25
N LYS A 243 -15.72 8.99 6.98
CA LYS A 243 -14.57 9.85 7.30
C LYS A 243 -13.81 10.27 6.03
N TYR A 244 -13.60 9.34 5.10
CA TYR A 244 -13.01 9.59 3.80
C TYR A 244 -13.80 10.64 2.99
N GLU A 245 -15.11 10.46 2.84
CA GLU A 245 -15.99 11.38 2.11
C GLU A 245 -15.95 12.80 2.70
N LYS A 246 -15.92 12.92 4.04
CA LYS A 246 -15.79 14.21 4.71
C LYS A 246 -14.47 14.90 4.40
N THR A 247 -13.36 14.16 4.39
CA THR A 247 -12.03 14.72 4.11
C THR A 247 -11.87 15.10 2.64
N VAL A 248 -12.33 14.28 1.68
CA VAL A 248 -12.21 14.63 0.25
C VAL A 248 -13.01 15.89 -0.11
N ASN A 249 -14.13 16.16 0.56
CA ASN A 249 -14.92 17.37 0.34
C ASN A 249 -14.23 18.66 0.84
N GLN A 250 -13.12 18.56 1.60
CA GLN A 250 -12.33 19.71 2.06
C GLN A 250 -11.24 20.12 1.06
N ILE A 251 -10.97 19.28 0.06
CA ILE A 251 -9.91 19.48 -0.92
C ILE A 251 -10.52 19.89 -2.26
N PRO A 252 -10.03 20.96 -2.91
CA PRO A 252 -10.48 21.38 -4.23
C PRO A 252 -9.80 20.52 -5.31
N PHE A 253 -10.19 19.24 -5.39
CA PHE A 253 -9.80 18.38 -6.51
C PHE A 253 -10.41 18.89 -7.83
N LEU A 254 -9.78 18.55 -8.95
CA LEU A 254 -10.32 18.81 -10.28
C LEU A 254 -11.66 18.08 -10.46
N GLU A 255 -12.65 18.77 -11.02
CA GLU A 255 -14.04 18.30 -11.13
C GLU A 255 -14.16 16.94 -11.83
N GLU A 256 -13.36 16.72 -12.87
CA GLU A 256 -13.36 15.48 -13.66
C GLU A 256 -12.90 14.23 -12.89
N TYR A 257 -12.28 14.41 -11.71
CA TYR A 257 -11.83 13.32 -10.82
C TYR A 257 -12.75 13.10 -9.63
N VAL A 258 -13.71 14.00 -9.33
CA VAL A 258 -14.48 13.97 -8.07
C VAL A 258 -15.27 12.66 -7.90
N ASP A 259 -15.92 12.19 -8.97
CA ASP A 259 -16.68 10.94 -8.92
C ASP A 259 -15.77 9.71 -8.77
N ASP A 260 -14.64 9.69 -9.48
CA ASP A 260 -13.63 8.64 -9.36
C ASP A 260 -13.02 8.60 -7.94
N ILE A 261 -12.75 9.76 -7.35
CA ILE A 261 -12.27 9.89 -5.96
C ILE A 261 -13.31 9.34 -4.99
N ARG A 262 -14.58 9.73 -5.11
CA ARG A 262 -15.65 9.22 -4.23
C ARG A 262 -15.81 7.70 -4.35
N GLY A 263 -15.58 7.15 -5.54
CA GLY A 263 -15.62 5.71 -5.81
C GLY A 263 -14.41 4.90 -5.34
N LEU A 264 -13.31 5.53 -4.91
CA LEU A 264 -12.06 4.83 -4.54
C LEU A 264 -12.22 3.74 -3.47
N PRO A 265 -12.92 3.98 -2.34
CA PRO A 265 -13.15 2.94 -1.33
C PRO A 265 -13.87 1.71 -1.90
N ASP A 266 -14.89 1.94 -2.73
CA ASP A 266 -15.67 0.87 -3.36
C ASP A 266 -14.81 0.13 -4.40
N PHE A 267 -14.02 0.85 -5.20
CA PHE A 267 -13.08 0.28 -6.16
C PHE A 267 -12.06 -0.65 -5.50
N LEU A 268 -11.40 -0.22 -4.43
CA LEU A 268 -10.43 -1.05 -3.71
C LEU A 268 -11.07 -2.30 -3.10
N SER A 269 -12.22 -2.13 -2.45
CA SER A 269 -12.91 -3.22 -1.75
C SER A 269 -13.48 -4.25 -2.72
N SER A 270 -14.16 -3.79 -3.78
CA SER A 270 -14.71 -4.68 -4.81
C SER A 270 -13.62 -5.38 -5.61
N GLY A 271 -12.48 -4.72 -5.84
CA GLY A 271 -11.30 -5.33 -6.45
C GLY A 271 -10.82 -6.54 -5.67
N LEU A 272 -10.61 -6.39 -4.36
CA LEU A 272 -10.20 -7.49 -3.47
C LEU A 272 -11.22 -8.64 -3.45
N LEU A 273 -12.50 -8.32 -3.26
CA LEU A 273 -13.56 -9.32 -3.19
C LEU A 273 -13.70 -10.13 -4.49
N LYS A 274 -13.65 -9.44 -5.64
CA LYS A 274 -13.76 -10.08 -6.96
C LYS A 274 -12.61 -11.05 -7.21
N GLU A 275 -11.40 -10.72 -6.78
CA GLU A 275 -10.23 -11.60 -6.92
C GLU A 275 -10.35 -12.86 -6.06
N ALA A 276 -11.05 -12.77 -4.93
CA ALA A 276 -11.37 -13.90 -4.07
C ALA A 276 -12.62 -14.68 -4.54
N GLY A 277 -13.28 -14.26 -5.62
CA GLY A 277 -14.52 -14.88 -6.09
C GLY A 277 -15.72 -14.62 -5.18
N ILE A 278 -15.72 -13.49 -4.45
CA ILE A 278 -16.77 -13.08 -3.51
C ILE A 278 -17.56 -11.91 -4.12
N ASP A 279 -18.88 -12.05 -4.22
CA ASP A 279 -19.70 -11.06 -4.93
C ASP A 279 -19.82 -9.73 -4.17
N LYS A 280 -20.14 -9.77 -2.86
CA LYS A 280 -20.31 -8.59 -1.99
C LYS A 280 -20.09 -8.94 -0.52
N ILE A 281 -19.80 -7.91 0.26
CA ILE A 281 -19.95 -7.91 1.73
C ILE A 281 -21.35 -7.45 2.06
#